data_AF-A0A6M0CFB2-F1
#
_entry.id   AF-A0A6M0CFB2-F1
#
_cell.length_a   1.000
_cell.length_b   1.000
_cell.length_c   1.000
_cell.angle_alpha   90.00
_cell.angle_beta   90.00
_cell.angle_gamma   90.00
#
_symmetry.space_group_name_H-M   'P 1'
#
loop_
_entity.id
_entity.type
_entity.pdbx_description
1 polymer ?
#
loop_
_entity_poly.entity_id
_entity_poly.type
_entity_poly.pdbx_seq_one_letter_code
_entity_poly.pdbx_strand_id
1 'polypeptide(L)'
;MKNLDVPYRNQLNNEYQPLSTCNVTSVAMCLKYRGIVGDGSKPQLEDQIFQRAQNIGADIHSPEGIKRIVESYDRIDVLNIEGTLADVRKSIDKDAPVIIHGFFTDPGHIIVITGYSFEDEEVFVRDPYGEWYP
;
A
#
# COMPACT_ATOMS: atom_id res chain seq x y z
N MET A 1 -5.62 -7.62 -20.03
CA MET A 1 -5.19 -6.50 -19.16
C MET A 1 -6.20 -6.33 -18.04
N LYS A 2 -5.75 -6.02 -16.81
CA LYS A 2 -6.62 -5.65 -15.69
C LYS A 2 -5.95 -4.54 -14.88
N ASN A 3 -6.71 -3.49 -14.55
CA ASN A 3 -6.27 -2.42 -13.66
C ASN A 3 -7.40 -2.08 -12.68
N LEU A 4 -7.11 -2.17 -11.39
CA LEU A 4 -8.04 -1.88 -10.31
C LEU A 4 -8.09 -0.37 -10.08
N ASP A 5 -9.28 0.18 -9.85
CA ASP A 5 -9.49 1.60 -9.56
C ASP A 5 -9.09 1.94 -8.11
N VAL A 6 -7.82 1.73 -7.78
CA VAL A 6 -7.25 2.03 -6.46
C VAL A 6 -7.01 3.54 -6.38
N PRO A 7 -7.60 4.22 -5.38
CA PRO A 7 -7.45 5.66 -5.25
C PRO A 7 -6.01 6.02 -4.91
N TYR A 8 -5.47 7.01 -5.61
CA TYR A 8 -4.13 7.52 -5.34
C TYR A 8 -4.07 8.36 -4.05
N ARG A 9 -2.96 8.24 -3.32
CA ARG A 9 -2.62 9.03 -2.12
C ARG A 9 -1.14 9.41 -2.20
N ASN A 10 -0.83 10.65 -1.85
CA ASN A 10 0.53 11.17 -1.86
C ASN A 10 1.03 11.31 -0.41
N GLN A 11 2.09 10.59 -0.05
CA GLN A 11 2.65 10.61 1.30
C GLN A 11 3.19 11.98 1.72
N LEU A 12 3.53 12.84 0.75
CA LEU A 12 4.00 14.20 1.03
C LEU A 12 2.91 15.09 1.64
N ASN A 13 1.64 14.67 1.55
CA ASN A 13 0.52 15.35 2.19
C ASN A 13 0.33 14.90 3.65
N ASN A 14 1.01 13.86 4.12
CA ASN A 14 0.82 13.30 5.45
C ASN A 14 1.28 14.29 6.53
N GLU A 15 0.52 14.38 7.63
CA GLU A 15 0.93 15.14 8.80
C GLU A 15 2.13 14.44 9.48
N TYR A 16 2.09 13.11 9.53
CA TYR A 16 3.14 12.30 10.16
C TYR A 16 4.20 11.87 9.16
N GLN A 17 5.44 12.28 9.42
CA GLN A 17 6.65 11.80 8.76
C GLN A 17 6.49 11.63 7.22
N PRO A 18 6.18 12.71 6.47
CA PRO A 18 5.84 12.65 5.04
C PRO A 18 6.94 12.03 4.16
N LEU A 19 8.19 11.98 4.62
CA LEU A 19 9.32 11.39 3.89
C LEU A 19 9.56 9.90 4.20
N SER A 20 8.81 9.29 5.14
CA SER A 20 9.03 7.90 5.57
C SER A 20 7.74 7.10 5.79
N THR A 21 6.62 7.54 5.22
CA THR A 21 5.29 6.93 5.38
C THR A 21 4.75 6.29 4.09
N CYS A 22 5.62 5.87 3.18
CA CYS A 22 5.24 5.10 1.98
C CYS A 22 4.43 3.84 2.34
N ASN A 23 4.76 3.19 3.46
CA ASN A 23 4.06 2.03 4.02
C ASN A 23 2.57 2.32 4.32
N VAL A 24 2.27 3.19 5.28
CA VAL A 24 0.90 3.50 5.73
C VAL A 24 0.09 4.19 4.64
N THR A 25 0.75 4.93 3.74
CA THR A 25 0.10 5.52 2.56
C THR A 25 -0.33 4.44 1.57
N SER A 26 0.53 3.45 1.31
CA SER A 26 0.18 2.28 0.50
C SER A 26 -0.95 1.45 1.12
N VAL A 27 -0.92 1.24 2.44
CA VAL A 27 -2.03 0.60 3.17
C VAL A 27 -3.32 1.41 3.03
N ALA A 28 -3.26 2.74 3.16
CA ALA A 28 -4.43 3.60 3.02
C ALA A 28 -5.08 3.47 1.63
N MET A 29 -4.28 3.41 0.56
CA MET A 29 -4.79 3.20 -0.80
C MET A 29 -5.55 1.87 -0.91
N CYS A 30 -4.97 0.77 -0.42
CA CYS A 30 -5.60 -0.56 -0.45
C CYS A 30 -6.87 -0.63 0.42
N LEU A 31 -6.84 -0.05 1.63
CA LEU A 31 -8.01 -0.02 2.52
C LEU A 31 -9.14 0.85 1.96
N LYS A 32 -8.83 2.01 1.37
CA LYS A 32 -9.81 2.86 0.69
C LYS A 32 -10.47 2.14 -0.48
N TYR A 33 -9.69 1.42 -1.29
CA TYR A 33 -10.22 0.58 -2.36
C TYR A 33 -11.21 -0.48 -1.83
N ARG A 34 -11.00 -0.97 -0.60
CA ARG A 34 -11.92 -1.89 0.11
C ARG A 34 -13.03 -1.19 0.90
N GLY A 35 -13.26 0.10 0.66
CA GLY A 35 -14.35 0.88 1.27
C GLY A 35 -14.10 1.32 2.71
N ILE A 36 -12.87 1.24 3.22
CA ILE A 36 -12.54 1.76 4.56
C ILE A 36 -12.44 3.28 4.51
N VAL A 37 -13.16 3.94 5.41
CA VAL A 37 -13.22 5.40 5.51
C VAL A 37 -12.35 5.98 6.63
N GLY A 38 -11.98 5.16 7.62
CA GLY A 38 -11.27 5.59 8.83
C GLY A 38 -12.19 5.83 10.03
N ASP A 39 -11.62 6.21 11.16
CA ASP A 39 -12.32 6.56 12.40
C ASP A 39 -12.45 8.08 12.63
N GLY A 40 -11.84 8.89 11.77
CA GLY A 40 -11.92 10.34 11.82
C GLY A 40 -11.00 11.00 12.85
N SER A 41 -10.07 10.27 13.47
CA SER A 41 -9.10 10.86 14.41
C SER A 41 -8.17 11.90 13.77
N LYS A 42 -8.00 11.81 12.44
CA LYS A 42 -7.22 12.71 11.59
C LYS A 42 -7.91 12.95 10.24
N PRO A 43 -7.62 14.06 9.53
CA PRO A 43 -8.23 14.32 8.22
C PRO A 43 -7.92 13.26 7.15
N GLN A 44 -6.74 12.64 7.21
CA GLN A 44 -6.26 11.66 6.24
C GLN A 44 -6.23 10.26 6.84
N LEU A 45 -6.55 9.25 6.04
CA LEU A 45 -6.64 7.86 6.52
C LEU A 45 -5.24 7.32 6.89
N GLU A 46 -4.23 7.68 6.12
CA GLU A 46 -2.84 7.33 6.31
C GLU A 46 -2.28 7.86 7.64
N ASP A 47 -2.67 9.06 8.07
CA ASP A 47 -2.33 9.60 9.40
C ASP A 47 -3.08 8.86 10.53
N GLN A 48 -4.34 8.46 10.31
CA GLN A 48 -5.09 7.62 11.26
C GLN A 48 -4.46 6.23 11.40
N ILE A 49 -4.02 5.64 10.28
CA ILE A 49 -3.34 4.35 10.24
C ILE A 49 -2.01 4.44 10.99
N PHE A 50 -1.24 5.52 10.81
CA PHE A 50 0.00 5.74 11.53
C PHE A 50 -0.22 5.76 13.05
N GLN A 51 -1.22 6.50 13.53
CA GLN A 51 -1.58 6.48 14.95
C GLN A 51 -2.04 5.09 15.42
N ARG A 52 -2.84 4.40 14.61
CA ARG A 52 -3.30 3.05 14.94
C ARG A 52 -2.13 2.09 15.07
N ALA A 53 -1.15 2.15 14.18
CA ALA A 53 0.07 1.34 14.23
C ALA A 53 0.81 1.53 15.56
N GLN A 54 0.95 2.79 16.01
CA GLN A 54 1.52 3.10 17.33
C GLN A 54 0.70 2.49 18.47
N ASN A 55 -0.63 2.63 18.42
CA ASN A 55 -1.52 2.13 19.47
C ASN A 55 -1.50 0.59 19.60
N ILE A 56 -1.37 -0.14 18.49
CA ILE A 56 -1.32 -1.62 18.49
C ILE A 56 0.11 -2.17 18.56
N GLY A 57 1.13 -1.30 18.65
CA GLY A 57 2.54 -1.68 18.65
C GLY A 57 2.95 -2.44 17.39
N ALA A 58 2.47 -2.00 16.22
CA ALA A 58 2.89 -2.53 14.92
C ALA A 58 4.00 -1.65 14.33
N ASP A 59 5.09 -2.30 13.90
CA ASP A 59 6.20 -1.62 13.23
C ASP A 59 5.89 -1.42 11.74
N ILE A 60 5.65 -0.17 11.35
CA ILE A 60 5.34 0.22 9.96
C ILE A 60 6.47 -0.08 8.97
N HIS A 61 7.70 -0.32 9.44
CA HIS A 61 8.86 -0.65 8.62
C HIS A 61 9.07 -2.16 8.43
N SER A 62 8.24 -2.99 9.08
CA SER A 62 8.29 -4.45 8.97
C SER A 62 7.11 -4.99 8.14
N PRO A 63 7.31 -6.02 7.30
CA PRO A 63 6.21 -6.67 6.58
C PRO A 63 5.13 -7.21 7.54
N GLU A 64 5.52 -7.79 8.67
CA GLU A 64 4.62 -8.31 9.69
C GLU A 64 3.81 -7.20 10.36
N GLY A 65 4.41 -6.04 10.60
CA GLY A 65 3.70 -4.89 11.14
C GLY A 65 2.69 -4.32 10.15
N ILE A 66 3.02 -4.24 8.86
CA ILE A 66 2.08 -3.85 7.81
C ILE A 66 0.89 -4.81 7.76
N LYS A 67 1.13 -6.12 7.81
CA LYS A 67 0.07 -7.14 7.91
C LYS A 67 -0.82 -6.92 9.14
N ARG A 68 -0.23 -6.74 10.32
CA ARG A 68 -0.99 -6.46 11.57
C ARG A 68 -1.84 -5.21 11.47
N ILE A 69 -1.35 -4.18 10.78
CA ILE A 69 -2.12 -2.95 10.53
C ILE A 69 -3.33 -3.25 9.66
N VAL A 70 -3.18 -3.93 8.52
CA VAL A 70 -4.30 -4.30 7.64
C VAL A 70 -5.35 -5.12 8.41
N GLU A 71 -4.90 -6.09 9.20
CA GLU A 71 -5.78 -6.96 10.00
C GLU A 71 -6.52 -6.22 11.11
N SER A 72 -5.99 -5.11 11.61
CA SER A 72 -6.69 -4.22 12.55
C SER A 72 -7.90 -3.48 11.96
N TYR A 73 -8.15 -3.62 10.66
CA TYR A 73 -9.33 -3.10 9.95
C TYR A 73 -10.29 -4.22 9.49
N ASP A 74 -10.24 -5.40 10.11
CA ASP A 74 -11.05 -6.57 9.72
C ASP A 74 -10.86 -6.93 8.24
N ARG A 75 -9.60 -6.86 7.78
CA ARG A 75 -9.17 -7.27 6.43
C ARG A 75 -8.08 -8.32 6.55
N ILE A 76 -7.87 -9.07 5.48
CA ILE A 76 -6.84 -10.13 5.45
C ILE A 76 -5.72 -9.64 4.54
N ASP A 77 -4.50 -9.67 5.08
CA ASP A 77 -3.27 -9.54 4.30
C ASP A 77 -2.62 -10.92 4.15
N VAL A 78 -2.26 -11.30 2.92
CA VAL A 78 -1.54 -12.55 2.64
C VAL A 78 -0.07 -12.21 2.39
N LEU A 79 0.69 -12.08 3.47
CA LEU A 79 2.11 -11.80 3.43
C LEU A 79 2.87 -12.92 2.72
N ASN A 80 3.61 -12.58 1.67
CA ASN A 80 4.54 -13.45 0.99
C ASN A 80 5.86 -12.71 0.76
N ILE A 81 6.91 -13.10 1.48
CA ILE A 81 8.24 -12.48 1.40
C ILE A 81 9.04 -12.94 0.17
N GLU A 82 8.59 -13.97 -0.53
CA GLU A 82 9.17 -14.49 -1.78
C GLU A 82 8.17 -14.35 -2.95
N GLY A 83 7.32 -13.32 -2.90
CA GLY A 83 6.26 -13.09 -3.87
C GLY A 83 6.78 -12.92 -5.30
N THR A 84 6.06 -13.51 -6.26
CA THR A 84 6.38 -13.40 -7.69
C THR A 84 5.37 -12.52 -8.44
N LEU A 85 5.71 -12.08 -9.66
CA LEU A 85 4.74 -11.41 -10.53
C LEU A 85 3.52 -12.30 -10.86
N ALA A 86 3.67 -13.62 -10.84
CA ALA A 86 2.55 -14.53 -11.00
C ALA A 86 1.58 -14.48 -9.80
N ASP A 87 2.11 -14.31 -8.59
CA ASP A 87 1.29 -14.14 -7.39
C ASP A 87 0.59 -12.79 -7.37
N VAL A 88 1.28 -11.73 -7.83
CA VAL A 88 0.68 -10.41 -8.04
C VAL A 88 -0.52 -10.53 -8.97
N ARG A 89 -0.36 -11.18 -10.14
CA ARG A 89 -1.46 -11.39 -11.09
C ARG A 89 -2.64 -12.13 -10.45
N LYS A 90 -2.39 -13.25 -9.76
CA LYS A 90 -3.43 -14.01 -9.04
C LYS A 90 -4.18 -13.16 -8.01
N SER A 91 -3.49 -12.22 -7.35
CA SER A 91 -4.11 -11.30 -6.40
C SER A 91 -4.98 -10.26 -7.12
N ILE A 92 -4.45 -9.63 -8.18
CA ILE A 92 -5.19 -8.67 -9.00
C ILE A 92 -6.44 -9.30 -9.63
N ASP A 93 -6.35 -10.55 -10.10
CA ASP A 93 -7.50 -11.28 -10.65
C ASP A 93 -8.62 -11.47 -9.62
N LYS A 94 -8.29 -11.49 -8.32
CA LYS A 94 -9.23 -11.55 -7.18
C LYS A 94 -9.64 -10.16 -6.64
N ASP A 95 -9.39 -9.11 -7.42
CA ASP A 95 -9.67 -7.72 -7.03
C ASP A 95 -8.95 -7.34 -5.73
N ALA A 96 -7.71 -7.82 -5.55
CA ALA A 96 -6.88 -7.53 -4.39
C ALA A 96 -5.58 -6.81 -4.83
N PRO A 97 -5.47 -5.48 -4.63
CA PRO A 97 -4.25 -4.75 -4.93
C PRO A 97 -3.10 -5.23 -4.04
N VAL A 98 -1.88 -5.12 -4.55
CA VAL A 98 -0.69 -5.72 -3.91
C VAL A 98 0.28 -4.64 -3.50
N ILE A 99 0.65 -4.63 -2.22
CA ILE A 99 1.74 -3.82 -1.72
C ILE A 99 3.03 -4.60 -1.94
N ILE A 100 4.02 -3.98 -2.60
CA ILE A 100 5.35 -4.58 -2.76
C ILE A 100 6.40 -3.71 -2.10
N HIS A 101 7.40 -4.35 -1.53
CA HIS A 101 8.61 -3.71 -1.02
C HIS A 101 9.77 -4.03 -1.95
N GLY A 102 10.56 -3.03 -2.30
CA GLY A 102 11.72 -3.21 -3.14
C GLY A 102 12.81 -2.20 -2.82
N PHE A 103 14.03 -2.50 -3.25
CA PHE A 103 15.16 -1.57 -3.20
C PHE A 103 15.12 -0.64 -4.42
N PHE A 104 14.00 0.07 -4.60
CA PHE A 104 13.89 1.10 -5.64
C PHE A 104 14.72 2.35 -5.31
N THR A 105 15.08 2.50 -4.03
CA THR A 105 15.97 3.52 -3.46
C THR A 105 16.90 2.86 -2.44
N ASP A 106 17.97 3.56 -2.03
CA ASP A 106 18.94 3.06 -1.04
C ASP A 106 18.32 2.55 0.27
N PRO A 107 17.36 3.26 0.92
CA PRO A 107 16.70 2.75 2.13
C PRO A 107 15.61 1.70 1.85
N GLY A 108 15.25 1.47 0.59
CA GLY A 108 14.05 0.72 0.20
C GLY A 108 12.82 1.62 0.04
N HIS A 109 11.84 1.14 -0.73
CA HIS A 109 10.59 1.85 -1.02
C HIS A 109 9.43 0.87 -1.24
N ILE A 110 8.23 1.31 -0.87
CA ILE A 110 7.02 0.51 -0.95
C ILE A 110 6.03 1.19 -1.88
N ILE A 111 5.49 0.41 -2.84
CA ILE A 111 4.49 0.87 -3.81
C ILE A 111 3.31 -0.10 -3.87
N VAL A 112 2.20 0.35 -4.47
CA VAL A 112 1.03 -0.50 -4.71
C VAL A 112 0.94 -0.87 -6.19
N ILE A 113 0.94 -2.16 -6.51
CA ILE A 113 0.55 -2.64 -7.83
C ILE A 113 -0.98 -2.72 -7.90
N THR A 114 -1.54 -2.07 -8.91
CA THR A 114 -2.99 -2.02 -9.17
C THR A 114 -3.40 -2.83 -10.38
N GLY A 115 -2.47 -3.29 -11.21
CA GLY A 115 -2.82 -3.99 -12.43
C GLY A 115 -1.64 -4.54 -13.23
N TYR A 116 -1.96 -5.17 -14.36
CA TYR A 116 -1.00 -5.65 -15.34
C TYR A 116 -1.56 -5.61 -16.78
N SER A 117 -0.66 -5.50 -17.76
CA SER A 117 -0.92 -5.73 -19.19
C SER A 117 -0.06 -6.90 -19.69
N PHE A 118 -0.68 -7.88 -20.35
CA PHE A 118 0.07 -8.96 -21.01
C PHE A 118 0.62 -8.52 -22.37
N GLU A 119 -0.07 -7.60 -23.03
CA GLU A 119 0.29 -7.13 -24.38
C GLU A 119 1.51 -6.21 -24.32
N ASP A 120 1.57 -5.36 -23.28
CA ASP A 120 2.62 -4.35 -23.14
C ASP A 120 3.75 -4.80 -22.20
N GLU A 121 3.62 -5.98 -21.57
CA GLU A 121 4.53 -6.46 -20.50
C GLU A 121 4.66 -5.49 -19.30
N GLU A 122 3.60 -4.71 -19.04
CA GLU A 122 3.59 -3.64 -18.03
C GLU A 122 2.85 -4.02 -16.73
N VAL A 123 3.21 -3.33 -15.64
CA VAL A 123 2.45 -3.30 -14.38
C VAL A 123 1.98 -1.89 -14.07
N PHE A 124 0.74 -1.75 -13.63
CA PHE A 124 0.20 -0.47 -13.18
C PHE A 124 0.51 -0.28 -11.71
N VAL A 125 1.06 0.88 -11.34
CA VAL A 125 1.52 1.16 -9.98
C VAL A 125 0.96 2.48 -9.45
N ARG A 126 0.80 2.55 -8.13
CA ARG A 126 0.65 3.79 -7.36
C ARG A 126 1.84 3.92 -6.44
N ASP A 127 2.72 4.85 -6.77
CA ASP A 127 3.85 5.21 -5.93
C ASP A 127 3.43 6.32 -4.94
N PRO A 128 3.42 6.06 -3.62
CA PRO A 128 3.00 7.04 -2.63
C PRO A 128 3.87 8.31 -2.65
N TYR A 129 5.11 8.27 -3.14
CA TYR A 129 6.01 9.43 -3.24
C TYR A 129 5.77 10.29 -4.49
N GLY A 130 4.88 9.87 -5.40
CA GLY A 130 4.56 10.61 -6.63
C GLY A 130 4.80 9.82 -7.89
N GLU A 131 4.29 10.34 -9.01
CA GLU A 131 4.67 9.86 -10.34
C GLU A 131 6.09 10.37 -10.67
N TRP A 132 6.97 9.46 -11.06
CA TRP A 132 8.23 9.83 -11.67
C TRP A 132 7.98 10.17 -13.14
N TYR A 133 8.31 11.40 -13.54
CA TYR A 133 8.32 11.82 -14.93
C TYR A 133 9.79 11.91 -15.40
N PRO A 134 10.17 11.27 -16.53
CA PRO A 134 11.53 11.33 -17.09
C PRO A 134 11.95 12.75 -17.53
#